data_AF-E6PET7-F1
#
_entry.id   AF-E6PET7-F1
#
_cell.length_a   1.000
_cell.length_b   1.000
_cell.length_c   1.000
_cell.angle_alpha   90.00
_cell.angle_beta   90.00
_cell.angle_gamma   90.00
#
_symmetry.space_group_name_H-M   'P 1'
#
loop_
_entity.id
_entity.type
_entity.pdbx_description
1 polymer ?
#
loop_
_entity_poly.entity_id
_entity_poly.type
_entity_poly.pdbx_seq_one_letter_code
_entity_poly.pdbx_strand_id
1 'polypeptide(L)'
;MKKLIVFDLDGTLAESKSAIDAEMVTLLSTLLDVVKVAIISGGALPQFQKQVLAHLQQSDRLKNLSLLPTSGTSFYQYQRD
;
A
#
# COMPACT_ATOMS: atom_id res chain seq x y z
N MET A 1 -6.76 16.36 13.10
CA MET A 1 -6.94 15.27 12.12
C MET A 1 -5.59 14.64 11.83
N LYS A 2 -5.50 13.30 11.69
CA LYS A 2 -4.23 12.62 11.37
C LYS A 2 -3.91 12.82 9.89
N LYS A 3 -2.63 13.01 9.55
CA LYS A 3 -2.18 13.33 8.18
C LYS A 3 -1.62 12.12 7.42
N LEU A 4 -1.33 11.05 8.13
CA LEU A 4 -0.71 9.83 7.63
C LEU A 4 -1.16 8.65 8.48
N ILE A 5 -1.44 7.53 7.83
CA ILE A 5 -1.64 6.23 8.46
C ILE A 5 -0.60 5.27 7.88
N VAL A 6 0.02 4.48 8.74
CA VAL A 6 1.04 3.51 8.34
C VAL A 6 0.56 2.12 8.74
N PHE A 7 0.63 1.17 7.81
CA PHE A 7 0.31 -0.22 8.02
C PHE A 7 1.53 -1.09 7.79
N ASP A 8 1.72 -2.08 8.66
CA ASP A 8 2.46 -3.28 8.24
C ASP A 8 1.62 -4.04 7.20
N LEU A 9 2.25 -4.73 6.26
CA LEU A 9 1.52 -5.48 5.24
C LEU A 9 1.01 -6.81 5.80
N ASP A 10 1.93 -7.64 6.27
CA ASP A 10 1.73 -9.04 6.57
C ASP A 10 1.03 -9.20 7.93
N GLY A 11 -0.14 -9.86 7.95
CA GLY A 11 -0.95 -10.04 9.16
C GLY A 11 -1.75 -8.79 9.57
N THR A 12 -1.74 -7.73 8.77
CA THR A 12 -2.59 -6.54 8.97
C THR A 12 -3.46 -6.25 7.74
N LEU A 13 -2.85 -5.97 6.57
CA LEU A 13 -3.60 -5.70 5.34
C LEU A 13 -3.90 -6.97 4.55
N ALA A 14 -3.03 -7.98 4.65
CA ALA A 14 -3.23 -9.28 4.04
C ALA A 14 -2.73 -10.38 4.98
N GLU A 15 -3.17 -11.62 4.78
CA GLU A 15 -2.48 -12.76 5.36
C GLU A 15 -1.01 -12.76 4.93
N SER A 16 -0.14 -13.38 5.74
CA SER A 16 1.30 -13.36 5.46
C SER A 16 1.60 -13.90 4.06
N LYS A 17 2.26 -13.05 3.27
CA LYS A 17 2.67 -13.28 1.88
C LYS A 17 1.53 -13.52 0.88
N SER A 18 0.28 -13.21 1.25
CA SER A 18 -0.90 -13.29 0.40
C SER A 18 -1.25 -11.93 -0.20
N ALA A 19 -2.04 -11.93 -1.28
CA ALA A 19 -2.59 -10.70 -1.83
C ALA A 19 -3.71 -10.15 -0.94
N ILE A 20 -3.91 -8.82 -0.98
CA ILE A 20 -5.09 -8.20 -0.37
C ILE A 20 -6.36 -8.71 -1.07
N ASP A 21 -7.42 -8.93 -0.29
CA ASP A 21 -8.71 -9.37 -0.82
C ASP A 21 -9.54 -8.20 -1.38
N ALA A 22 -10.69 -8.52 -1.97
CA ALA A 22 -11.56 -7.53 -2.62
C ALA A 22 -12.14 -6.48 -1.65
N GLU A 23 -12.38 -6.87 -0.39
CA GLU A 23 -12.86 -5.94 0.63
C GLU A 23 -11.75 -4.95 0.99
N MET A 24 -10.54 -5.45 1.26
CA MET A 24 -9.39 -4.63 1.61
C MET A 24 -8.97 -3.69 0.48
N VAL A 25 -9.04 -4.14 -0.78
CA VAL A 25 -8.86 -3.27 -1.97
C VAL A 25 -9.79 -2.07 -1.91
N THR A 26 -11.07 -2.31 -1.60
CA THR A 26 -12.08 -1.26 -1.54
C THR A 26 -11.79 -0.29 -0.39
N LEU A 27 -11.57 -0.81 0.81
CA LEU A 27 -11.29 -0.02 2.01
C LEU A 27 -10.03 0.84 1.86
N LEU A 28 -8.93 0.24 1.37
CA LEU A 28 -7.68 0.94 1.15
C LEU A 28 -7.83 2.03 0.08
N SER A 29 -8.57 1.75 -1.00
CA SER A 29 -8.83 2.73 -2.06
C SER A 29 -9.63 3.93 -1.56
N THR A 30 -10.66 3.71 -0.73
CA THR A 30 -11.44 4.78 -0.11
C THR A 30 -10.61 5.57 0.90
N LEU A 31 -9.74 4.91 1.65
CA LEU A 31 -8.87 5.58 2.61
C LEU A 31 -7.86 6.52 1.93
N LEU A 32 -7.31 6.10 0.78
CA LEU A 32 -6.39 6.90 -0.03
C LEU A 32 -7.02 8.20 -0.58
N ASP A 33 -8.35 8.28 -0.64
CA ASP A 33 -9.05 9.49 -1.06
C ASP A 33 -9.06 10.59 0.03
N VAL A 34 -8.85 10.22 1.30
CA VAL A 34 -8.99 11.13 2.44
C VAL A 34 -7.72 11.35 3.24
N VAL A 35 -6.74 10.43 3.18
CA VAL A 35 -5.49 10.54 3.93
C VAL A 35 -4.34 9.86 3.19
N LYS A 36 -3.11 10.30 3.46
CA LYS A 36 -1.91 9.58 3.00
C LYS A 36 -1.78 8.25 3.72
N VAL A 37 -1.40 7.22 2.98
CA VAL A 37 -1.18 5.87 3.51
C VAL A 37 0.24 5.42 3.16
N ALA A 38 0.93 4.85 4.13
CA ALA A 38 2.19 4.17 3.92
C ALA A 38 2.05 2.68 4.27
N ILE A 39 2.62 1.81 3.45
CA ILE A 39 2.67 0.36 3.71
C ILE A 39 4.12 -0.04 3.86
N ILE A 40 4.47 -0.67 4.98
CA ILE A 40 5.80 -1.20 5.27
C ILE A 40 5.75 -2.73 5.37
N SER A 41 6.84 -3.39 4.97
CA SER A 41 7.04 -4.83 5.16
C SER A 41 8.53 -5.14 5.02
N GLY A 42 8.95 -6.29 5.57
CA GLY A 42 10.26 -6.88 5.28
C GLY A 42 10.41 -7.35 3.83
N GLY A 43 9.30 -7.47 3.09
CA GLY A 43 9.27 -7.84 1.68
C GLY A 43 10.00 -6.87 0.75
N ALA A 44 10.50 -7.37 -0.38
CA ALA A 44 11.04 -6.54 -1.46
C ALA A 44 9.91 -5.94 -2.32
N LEU A 45 10.22 -4.93 -3.13
CA LEU A 45 9.23 -4.26 -4.01
C LEU A 45 8.35 -5.22 -4.84
N PRO A 46 8.85 -6.34 -5.41
CA PRO A 46 8.01 -7.28 -6.14
C PRO A 46 6.87 -7.89 -5.30
N GLN A 47 7.06 -8.02 -3.98
CA GLN A 47 6.00 -8.45 -3.08
C GLN A 47 4.85 -7.44 -3.06
N PHE A 48 5.16 -6.16 -2.90
CA PHE A 48 4.15 -5.09 -2.91
C PHE A 48 3.45 -4.99 -4.26
N GLN A 49 4.20 -5.15 -5.37
CA GLN A 49 3.63 -5.17 -6.71
C GLN A 49 2.59 -6.28 -6.85
N LYS A 50 2.93 -7.50 -6.42
CA LYS A 50 2.05 -8.66 -6.51
C LYS A 50 0.88 -8.61 -5.54
N GLN A 51 1.11 -8.22 -4.28
CA GLN A 51 0.13 -8.36 -3.21
C GLN A 51 -0.79 -7.16 -3.07
N VAL A 52 -0.36 -5.96 -3.49
CA VAL A 52 -1.11 -4.72 -3.30
C VAL A 52 -1.36 -4.04 -4.64
N LEU A 53 -0.30 -3.64 -5.35
CA LEU A 53 -0.45 -2.76 -6.52
C LEU A 53 -1.19 -3.43 -7.69
N ALA A 54 -1.02 -4.74 -7.89
CA ALA A 54 -1.73 -5.49 -8.93
C ALA A 54 -3.26 -5.49 -8.75
N HIS A 55 -3.75 -5.18 -7.54
CA HIS A 55 -5.17 -5.20 -7.18
C HIS A 55 -5.80 -3.80 -7.10
N LEU A 56 -4.99 -2.75 -7.01
CA LEU A 56 -5.47 -1.37 -6.96
C LEU A 56 -5.65 -0.81 -8.38
N GLN A 57 -6.75 -0.10 -8.60
CA GLN A 57 -6.98 0.61 -9.86
C GLN A 57 -6.01 1.78 -10.01
N GLN A 58 -5.36 1.88 -11.17
CA GLN A 58 -4.50 3.02 -11.48
C GLN A 58 -5.33 4.31 -11.54
N SER A 59 -5.09 5.20 -10.57
CA SER A 59 -5.79 6.47 -10.44
C SER A 59 -4.94 7.47 -9.67
N ASP A 60 -5.31 8.76 -9.72
CA ASP A 60 -4.55 9.81 -9.04
C ASP A 60 -4.43 9.61 -7.53
N ARG A 61 -5.35 8.87 -6.91
CA ARG A 61 -5.31 8.55 -5.48
C ARG A 61 -4.03 7.83 -5.06
N LEU A 62 -3.38 7.11 -5.98
CA LEU A 62 -2.12 6.40 -5.70
C LEU A 62 -0.97 7.36 -5.36
N LYS A 63 -1.07 8.66 -5.70
CA LYS A 63 -0.10 9.68 -5.24
C LYS A 63 -0.06 9.80 -3.71
N ASN A 64 -1.13 9.39 -3.02
CA ASN A 64 -1.22 9.34 -1.57
C ASN A 64 -0.68 8.04 -0.95
N LEU A 65 -0.28 7.06 -1.77
CA LEU A 65 0.29 5.80 -1.34
C LEU A 65 1.82 5.87 -1.37
N SER A 66 2.45 5.50 -0.25
CA SER A 66 3.88 5.29 -0.12
C SER A 66 4.19 3.85 0.24
N LEU A 67 5.22 3.27 -0.35
CA LEU A 67 5.65 1.90 -0.07
C LEU A 67 7.04 1.94 0.56
N LEU A 68 7.22 1.17 1.62
CA LEU A 68 8.46 1.03 2.36
C LEU A 68 8.89 -0.45 2.37
N PRO A 69 9.43 -0.98 1.26
CA PRO A 69 9.97 -2.33 1.24
C PRO A 69 11.21 -2.46 2.12
N THR A 70 11.65 -3.71 2.31
CA THR A 70 12.91 -4.06 2.96
C THR A 70 13.04 -3.39 4.34
N SER A 71 11.94 -3.42 5.10
CA SER A 71 11.80 -2.79 6.42
C SER A 71 12.13 -1.29 6.42
N GLY A 72 11.77 -0.59 5.34
CA GLY A 72 11.97 0.86 5.21
C GLY A 72 13.36 1.30 4.77
N THR A 73 14.22 0.36 4.35
CA THR A 73 15.53 0.72 3.74
C THR A 73 15.39 1.24 2.31
N SER A 74 14.20 1.11 1.72
CA SER A 74 13.84 1.72 0.45
C SER A 74 12.48 2.42 0.56
N PHE A 75 12.27 3.45 -0.25
CA PHE A 75 11.04 4.24 -0.30
C PHE A 75 10.60 4.40 -1.74
N TYR A 76 9.35 4.08 -2.02
CA TYR A 76 8.72 4.24 -3.32
C TYR A 76 7.44 5.03 -3.19
N GLN A 77 7.21 5.91 -4.15
CA GLN A 77 5.97 6.65 -4.27
C GLN A 77 5.51 6.58 -5.72
N TYR A 78 4.19 6.51 -5.92
CA TYR A 78 3.62 6.57 -7.25
C TYR A 78 3.82 7.98 -7.84
N GLN A 79 4.48 8.04 -8.99
CA GLN A 79 4.51 9.24 -9.83
C GLN A 79 3.63 8.99 -11.05
N ARG A 80 2.79 9.97 -11.38
CA ARG A 80 2.03 9.98 -12.63
C ARG A 80 2.72 10.99 -13.53
N ASP A 81 3.09 10.56 -14.74
CA ASP A 81 3.50 11.47 -15.82
C ASP A 81 2.33 12.39 -16.23
#